data_AF-A0A8S4SC23-F1
#
_entry.id   AF-A0A8S4SC23-F1
#
_cell.length_a   1.000
_cell.length_b   1.000
_cell.length_c   1.000
_cell.angle_alpha   90.00
_cell.angle_beta   90.00
_cell.angle_gamma   90.00
#
_symmetry.space_group_name_H-M   'P 1'
#
loop_
_entity.id
_entity.type
_entity.pdbx_description
1 polymer ?
#
loop_
_entity_poly.entity_id
_entity_poly.type
_entity_poly.pdbx_seq_one_letter_code
_entity_poly.pdbx_strand_id
1 'polypeptide(L)'
;MESKRRKVIRSESREMIAKVYHFLKEEYAFMAAYNNDKCDLTPLRNIRQRTADATGVSTGTVTRILKQEKNLPSPTSQFTSSKKKHSKKENEVNLVEIYIKQEKSDETDTDG
;
A
#
# COMPACT_ATOMS: atom_id res chain seq x y z
N MET A 1 10.83 -2.39 -32.08
CA MET A 1 10.65 -2.36 -30.62
C MET A 1 10.60 -3.81 -30.13
N GLU A 2 11.62 -4.26 -29.39
CA GLU A 2 11.70 -5.62 -28.85
C GLU A 2 10.57 -5.82 -27.81
N SER A 3 9.60 -6.69 -28.08
CA SER A 3 8.56 -7.02 -27.11
C SER A 3 9.14 -7.88 -25.99
N LYS A 4 9.45 -7.27 -24.85
CA LYS A 4 9.98 -7.97 -23.67
C LYS A 4 8.97 -9.03 -23.22
N ARG A 5 9.31 -10.32 -23.42
CA ARG A 5 8.41 -11.43 -23.07
C ARG A 5 8.05 -11.37 -21.58
N ARG A 6 6.77 -11.58 -21.26
CA ARG A 6 6.29 -11.58 -19.86
C ARG A 6 6.87 -12.78 -19.13
N LYS A 7 7.66 -12.53 -18.07
CA LYS A 7 8.14 -13.58 -17.16
C LYS A 7 7.00 -14.05 -16.25
N VAL A 8 6.83 -15.36 -16.13
CA VAL A 8 5.89 -15.97 -15.16
C VAL A 8 6.57 -15.98 -13.79
N ILE A 9 5.92 -15.38 -12.80
CA ILE A 9 6.42 -15.33 -11.42
C ILE A 9 5.70 -16.39 -10.60
N ARG A 10 6.45 -17.35 -10.06
CA ARG A 10 5.95 -18.45 -9.21
C ARG A 10 5.69 -17.96 -7.78
N SER A 11 4.96 -18.77 -7.00
CA SER A 11 4.55 -18.44 -5.62
C SER A 11 5.73 -18.04 -4.73
N GLU A 12 6.81 -18.81 -4.74
CA GLU A 12 8.02 -18.54 -3.95
C GLU A 12 8.64 -17.18 -4.29
N SER A 13 8.75 -16.86 -5.58
CA SER A 13 9.27 -15.57 -6.02
C SER A 13 8.38 -14.41 -5.58
N ARG A 14 7.05 -14.62 -5.52
CA ARG A 14 6.12 -13.59 -4.99
C ARG A 14 6.32 -13.37 -3.51
N GLU A 15 6.50 -14.43 -2.75
CA GLU A 15 6.78 -14.37 -1.31
C GLU A 15 8.10 -13.63 -1.05
N MET A 16 9.15 -13.94 -1.81
CA MET A 16 10.42 -13.22 -1.74
C MET A 16 10.24 -11.72 -2.01
N ILE A 17 9.50 -11.36 -3.07
CA ILE A 17 9.22 -9.95 -3.41
C ILE A 17 8.49 -9.24 -2.28
N ALA A 18 7.50 -9.90 -1.65
CA ALA A 18 6.78 -9.37 -0.49
C ALA A 18 7.71 -9.18 0.73
N LYS A 19 8.54 -10.17 1.04
CA LYS A 19 9.53 -10.11 2.13
C LYS A 19 10.51 -8.94 1.95
N VAL A 20 11.05 -8.77 0.74
CA VAL A 20 11.93 -7.64 0.41
C VAL A 20 11.21 -6.30 0.61
N TYR A 21 9.95 -6.20 0.16
CA TYR A 21 9.17 -4.99 0.37
C TYR A 21 8.99 -4.65 1.86
N HIS A 22 8.63 -5.63 2.70
CA HIS A 22 8.43 -5.41 4.13
C HIS A 22 9.73 -5.05 4.84
N PHE A 23 10.83 -5.73 4.51
CA PHE A 23 12.15 -5.39 5.04
C PHE A 23 12.52 -3.93 4.75
N LEU A 24 12.39 -3.48 3.50
CA LEU A 24 12.73 -2.10 3.11
C LEU A 24 11.80 -1.07 3.78
N LYS A 25 10.55 -1.46 4.06
CA LYS A 25 9.60 -0.62 4.80
C LYS A 25 9.98 -0.50 6.28
N GLU A 26 10.37 -1.60 6.90
CA GLU A 26 10.84 -1.63 8.30
C GLU A 26 12.14 -0.85 8.45
N GLU A 27 13.09 -1.03 7.54
CA GLU A 27 14.33 -0.25 7.49
C GLU A 27 14.05 1.25 7.42
N TYR A 28 13.16 1.70 6.53
CA TYR A 28 12.78 3.11 6.43
C TYR A 28 12.14 3.61 7.73
N ALA A 29 11.21 2.85 8.31
CA ALA A 29 10.55 3.22 9.56
C ALA A 29 11.54 3.32 10.72
N PHE A 30 12.48 2.38 10.82
CA PHE A 30 13.55 2.39 11.79
C PHE A 30 14.44 3.64 11.59
N MET A 31 14.95 3.88 10.38
CA MET A 31 15.77 5.06 10.10
C MET A 31 15.03 6.37 10.41
N ALA A 32 13.74 6.47 10.08
CA ALA A 32 12.92 7.65 10.38
C ALA A 32 12.75 7.87 11.89
N ALA A 33 12.54 6.81 12.67
CA ALA A 33 12.38 6.91 14.11
C ALA A 33 13.67 7.31 14.85
N TYR A 34 14.83 6.83 14.37
CA TYR A 34 16.11 7.01 15.07
C TYR A 34 16.92 8.22 14.57
N ASN A 35 16.74 8.66 13.32
CA ASN A 35 17.51 9.76 12.72
C ASN A 35 16.78 11.10 12.67
N ASN A 36 15.79 11.33 13.55
CA ASN A 36 14.82 12.44 13.61
C ASN A 36 15.03 13.65 12.68
N ASP A 37 16.21 14.29 12.61
CA ASP A 37 16.50 15.32 11.59
C ASP A 37 17.96 15.30 11.07
N LYS A 38 18.72 14.24 11.38
CA LYS A 38 20.17 14.20 11.15
C LYS A 38 20.57 13.66 9.77
N CYS A 39 19.64 13.02 9.07
CA CYS A 39 19.93 12.32 7.82
C CYS A 39 18.77 12.47 6.83
N ASP A 40 19.09 12.79 5.58
CA ASP A 40 18.10 12.82 4.51
C ASP A 40 17.67 11.41 4.13
N LEU A 41 16.41 11.06 4.42
CA LEU A 41 15.82 9.76 4.13
C LEU A 41 15.03 9.75 2.81
N THR A 42 15.02 10.85 2.05
CA THR A 42 14.35 10.95 0.74
C THR A 42 14.69 9.79 -0.20
N PRO A 43 15.96 9.32 -0.30
CA PRO A 43 16.31 8.17 -1.14
C PRO A 43 15.63 6.86 -0.73
N LEU A 44 15.37 6.66 0.57
CA LEU A 44 14.81 5.43 1.12
C LEU A 44 13.28 5.37 1.02
N ARG A 45 12.63 6.53 0.83
CA ARG A 45 11.16 6.70 0.82
C ARG A 45 10.46 5.89 -0.27
N ASN A 46 11.10 5.71 -1.42
CA ASN A 46 10.51 5.04 -2.59
C ASN A 46 10.62 3.50 -2.50
N ILE A 47 10.02 2.92 -1.47
CA ILE A 47 10.13 1.49 -1.13
C ILE A 47 9.75 0.59 -2.33
N ARG A 48 8.66 0.89 -3.05
CA ARG A 48 8.21 0.06 -4.19
C ARG A 48 9.18 0.07 -5.36
N GLN A 49 9.81 1.21 -5.64
CA GLN A 49 10.83 1.32 -6.68
C GLN A 49 12.07 0.54 -6.25
N ARG A 50 12.50 0.72 -5.00
CA ARG A 50 13.62 -0.03 -4.41
C ARG A 50 13.41 -1.54 -4.44
N THR A 51 12.19 -2.01 -4.16
CA THR A 51 11.83 -3.43 -4.30
C THR A 51 11.93 -3.89 -5.76
N ALA A 52 11.42 -3.09 -6.70
CA ALA A 52 11.48 -3.39 -8.13
C ALA A 52 12.93 -3.53 -8.61
N ASP A 53 13.79 -2.61 -8.21
CA ASP A 53 15.21 -2.61 -8.56
C ASP A 53 15.95 -3.80 -7.93
N ALA A 54 15.70 -4.08 -6.64
CA ALA A 54 16.33 -5.19 -5.93
C ALA A 54 15.91 -6.57 -6.45
N THR A 55 14.67 -6.71 -6.90
CA THR A 55 14.12 -8.01 -7.36
C THR A 55 14.10 -8.15 -8.88
N GLY A 56 14.48 -7.10 -9.62
CA GLY A 56 14.50 -7.09 -11.09
C GLY A 56 13.13 -7.19 -11.74
N VAL A 57 12.06 -6.83 -11.03
CA VAL A 57 10.68 -6.84 -11.54
C VAL A 57 10.14 -5.43 -11.71
N SER A 58 9.05 -5.26 -12.46
CA SER A 58 8.42 -3.94 -12.59
C SER A 58 7.72 -3.50 -11.31
N THR A 59 7.63 -2.19 -11.05
CA THR A 59 6.85 -1.62 -9.94
C THR A 59 5.36 -2.00 -9.97
N GLY A 60 4.79 -2.14 -11.18
CA GLY A 60 3.43 -2.65 -11.37
C GLY A 60 3.28 -4.10 -10.89
N THR A 61 4.29 -4.93 -11.15
CA THR A 61 4.35 -6.31 -10.63
C THR A 61 4.39 -6.34 -9.11
N VAL A 62 5.26 -5.52 -8.49
CA VAL A 62 5.34 -5.39 -7.02
C VAL A 62 3.98 -5.02 -6.46
N THR A 63 3.34 -3.98 -7.02
CA THR A 63 2.01 -3.51 -6.58
C THR A 63 0.95 -4.61 -6.68
N ARG A 64 0.97 -5.40 -7.76
CA ARG A 64 0.03 -6.51 -7.96
C ARG A 64 0.25 -7.64 -6.94
N ILE A 65 1.51 -7.97 -6.66
CA ILE A 65 1.87 -9.01 -5.68
C ILE A 65 1.40 -8.59 -4.28
N LEU A 66 1.69 -7.36 -3.86
CA LEU A 66 1.27 -6.84 -2.55
C LEU A 66 -0.26 -6.76 -2.41
N LYS A 67 -0.98 -6.47 -3.50
CA LYS A 67 -2.46 -6.54 -3.49
C LYS A 67 -2.95 -7.96 -3.23
N GLN A 68 -2.32 -8.96 -3.83
CA GLN A 68 -2.73 -10.36 -3.68
C GLN A 68 -2.37 -10.92 -2.31
N GLU A 69 -1.23 -10.52 -1.76
CA GLU A 69 -0.82 -10.82 -0.39
C GLU A 69 -1.89 -10.42 0.63
N LYS A 70 -2.44 -9.20 0.54
CA LYS A 70 -3.52 -8.72 1.42
C LYS A 70 -4.82 -9.53 1.32
N ASN A 71 -5.06 -10.19 0.19
CA ASN A 71 -6.25 -10.99 -0.06
C ASN A 71 -6.06 -12.47 0.29
N LEU A 72 -4.82 -12.88 0.61
CA LEU A 72 -4.54 -14.23 1.08
C LEU A 72 -4.84 -14.26 2.59
N PRO A 73 -5.63 -15.23 3.08
CA PRO A 73 -5.80 -15.40 4.50
C PRO A 73 -4.42 -15.65 5.12
N SER A 74 -4.10 -14.93 6.20
CA SER A 74 -2.89 -15.18 6.98
C SER A 74 -2.83 -16.68 7.32
N PRO A 75 -1.68 -17.36 7.20
CA PRO A 75 -1.57 -18.77 7.60
C PRO A 75 -1.85 -19.00 9.09
N THR A 76 -1.88 -17.94 9.92
CA THR A 76 -2.30 -17.99 11.33
C THR A 76 -3.80 -17.81 11.53
N SER A 77 -4.60 -17.66 10.46
CA SER A 77 -6.05 -17.69 10.55
C SER A 77 -6.48 -19.10 10.93
N GLN A 78 -6.66 -19.33 12.23
CA GLN A 78 -7.36 -20.51 12.75
C GLN A 78 -8.60 -20.73 11.89
N PHE A 79 -8.78 -21.96 11.40
CA PHE A 79 -9.88 -22.36 10.53
C PHE A 79 -11.19 -22.23 11.30
N THR A 80 -11.75 -21.03 11.36
CA THR A 80 -13.13 -20.85 11.78
C THR A 80 -13.96 -21.06 10.52
N SER A 81 -14.66 -22.19 10.46
CA SER A 81 -15.62 -22.48 9.40
C SER A 81 -16.80 -21.52 9.54
N SER A 82 -16.64 -20.29 9.04
CA SER A 82 -17.76 -19.35 8.99
C SER A 82 -18.74 -19.84 7.91
N LYS A 83 -19.89 -20.36 8.37
CA LYS A 83 -21.03 -20.61 7.50
C LYS A 83 -21.34 -19.33 6.72
N LYS A 84 -21.42 -19.42 5.39
CA LYS A 84 -21.73 -18.29 4.49
C LYS A 84 -23.00 -17.57 4.97
N LYS A 85 -22.85 -16.38 5.55
CA LYS A 85 -23.94 -15.41 5.66
C LYS A 85 -23.95 -14.60 4.36
N HIS A 86 -25.00 -14.77 3.57
CA HIS A 86 -25.32 -13.87 2.47
C HIS A 86 -25.60 -12.48 3.07
N SER A 87 -24.70 -11.52 2.86
CA SER A 87 -24.98 -10.12 3.16
C SER A 87 -25.63 -9.48 1.93
N LYS A 88 -26.82 -8.90 2.12
CA LYS A 88 -27.51 -8.06 1.14
C LYS A 88 -26.64 -6.82 0.87
N LYS A 89 -26.57 -6.39 -0.40
CA LYS A 89 -26.03 -5.08 -0.79
C LYS A 89 -26.92 -4.00 -0.18
N GLU A 90 -26.36 -3.18 0.69
CA GLU A 90 -26.92 -1.89 1.07
C GLU A 90 -25.91 -0.81 0.64
N ASN A 91 -26.44 0.23 -0.03
CA ASN A 91 -25.71 1.32 -0.66
C ASN A 91 -24.87 2.10 0.36
N GLU A 92 -23.55 2.13 0.19
CA GLU A 92 -22.70 3.09 0.91
C GLU A 92 -22.76 4.44 0.19
N VAL A 93 -23.34 5.42 0.88
CA VAL A 93 -23.31 6.82 0.50
C VAL A 93 -21.90 7.36 0.78
N ASN A 94 -21.39 8.13 -0.19
CA ASN A 94 -20.02 8.60 -0.30
C ASN A 94 -19.63 9.60 0.81
N LEU A 95 -18.78 9.16 1.74
CA LEU A 95 -18.24 9.96 2.86
C LEU A 95 -17.29 11.09 2.44
N VAL A 96 -16.98 11.24 1.14
CA VAL A 96 -16.09 12.31 0.63
C VAL A 96 -16.81 13.66 0.56
N GLU A 97 -18.14 13.71 0.59
CA GLU A 97 -18.91 14.96 0.49
C GLU A 97 -18.97 15.77 1.80
N ILE A 98 -18.58 15.18 2.94
CA ILE A 98 -18.62 15.87 4.24
C ILE A 98 -17.39 16.78 4.43
N TYR A 99 -16.25 16.45 3.83
CA TYR A 99 -14.99 17.18 4.05
C TYR A 99 -14.85 18.47 3.22
N ILE A 100 -15.69 18.70 2.21
CA ILE A 100 -15.58 19.87 1.31
C ILE A 100 -16.50 21.03 1.73
N LYS A 101 -17.48 20.81 2.62
CA LYS A 101 -18.39 21.87 3.08
C LYS A 101 -17.89 22.69 4.28
N GLN A 102 -16.74 22.36 4.87
CA GLN A 102 -16.21 23.09 6.03
C GLN A 102 -15.27 24.26 5.70
N GLU A 103 -14.85 24.46 4.45
CA GLU A 103 -13.92 25.54 4.08
C GLU A 103 -14.58 26.75 3.39
N LYS A 104 -15.90 26.96 3.53
CA LYS A 104 -16.58 28.02 2.75
C LYS A 104 -17.57 28.91 3.53
N SER A 105 -17.33 29.22 4.80
CA SER A 105 -18.23 30.13 5.55
C SER A 105 -17.59 31.29 6.31
N ASP A 106 -16.27 31.43 6.38
CA ASP A 106 -15.66 32.42 7.29
C ASP A 106 -14.75 33.40 6.53
N GLU A 107 -15.30 34.09 5.54
CA GLU A 107 -14.81 35.39 5.06
C GLU A 107 -16.03 36.26 4.66
N THR A 108 -15.96 37.56 5.00
CA THR A 108 -16.98 38.65 4.93
C THR A 108 -17.83 38.75 6.22
N ASP A 109 -17.87 39.86 6.99
CA ASP A 109 -17.85 41.27 6.62
C ASP A 109 -17.24 42.21 7.68
N THR A 110 -16.75 43.32 7.14
CA THR A 110 -16.31 44.59 7.72
C THR A 110 -17.41 45.41 8.42
N ASP A 111 -16.98 46.13 9.45
CA ASP A 111 -17.38 47.47 9.92
C ASP A 111 -18.76 47.72 10.59
N GLY A 112 -18.70 48.44 11.71
CA GLY A 112 -19.81 48.86 12.56
C GLY A 112 -19.32 49.45 13.88
#